data_AF-A0A1Z9C6K9-F1
#
_entry.id   AF-A0A1Z9C6K9-F1
#
_cell.length_a   1.000
_cell.length_b   1.000
_cell.length_c   1.000
_cell.angle_alpha   90.00
_cell.angle_beta   90.00
_cell.angle_gamma   90.00
#
_symmetry.space_group_name_H-M   'P 1'
#
loop_
_entity.id
_entity.type
_entity.pdbx_description
1 polymer ?
#
loop_
_entity_poly.entity_id
_entity_poly.type
_entity_poly.pdbx_seq_one_letter_code
_entity_poly.pdbx_strand_id
1 'polypeptide(L)'
;MLRIKRNINLSTIVIFMVSVIFSLIIGSGLYGYGSDFYAAYYMSNLNWGGIFDRLGWIVSTLTINEFHIGVHVVTFFLCISAGYLIREHIMFKETYSLIFFVLIYLTAIHTWPIIMSTSNAMRQGLAMSFAFMALVSGSRKNLYATIFFCFLATFMHKTGIFFFAIIIFSYVMNNLLANSSIFTKVVVNSLIGVLLFIFSYFFLKVITLSGDDVSSRIIGGDFRAVFIFIGFVYISLAFFYKNLLNNSFNLSLYYFSFVAPAFLMNGLNWQYERLGMMMLIPYILSFGILLNRSSYQIYIISTFFALLFLTFFTGMYASFE
;
A
#
# COMPACT_ATOMS: atom_id res chain seq x y z
N MET A 1 16.17 -26.82 6.08
CA MET A 1 16.74 -25.64 5.39
C MET A 1 16.61 -25.69 3.85
N LEU A 2 16.95 -26.81 3.19
CA LEU A 2 16.86 -26.96 1.72
C LEU A 2 15.42 -26.82 1.15
N ARG A 3 14.41 -27.41 1.80
CA ARG A 3 13.00 -27.31 1.38
C ARG A 3 12.45 -25.88 1.43
N ILE A 4 12.87 -25.09 2.43
CA ILE A 4 12.50 -23.67 2.58
C ILE A 4 13.15 -22.84 1.47
N LYS A 5 14.46 -23.00 1.24
CA LYS A 5 15.17 -22.33 0.13
C LYS A 5 14.56 -22.65 -1.24
N ARG A 6 14.21 -23.91 -1.50
CA ARG A 6 13.55 -24.33 -2.75
C ARG A 6 12.19 -23.64 -2.94
N ASN A 7 11.39 -23.57 -1.88
CA ASN A 7 10.08 -22.92 -1.90
C ASN A 7 10.17 -21.39 -2.10
N ILE A 8 11.23 -20.75 -1.58
CA ILE A 8 11.51 -19.33 -1.81
C ILE A 8 11.85 -19.07 -3.28
N ASN A 9 12.74 -19.87 -3.88
CA ASN A 9 13.09 -19.71 -5.29
C ASN A 9 11.87 -19.92 -6.20
N LEU A 10 11.08 -20.97 -5.93
CA LEU A 10 9.87 -21.25 -6.69
C LEU A 10 8.83 -20.13 -6.56
N SER A 11 8.60 -19.60 -5.35
CA SER A 11 7.69 -18.46 -5.20
C SER A 11 8.19 -17.19 -5.87
N THR A 12 9.50 -16.96 -5.94
CA THR A 12 10.05 -15.82 -6.72
C THR A 12 9.72 -15.97 -8.20
N ILE A 13 9.89 -17.18 -8.76
CA ILE A 13 9.52 -17.48 -10.15
C ILE A 13 8.02 -17.27 -10.34
N VAL A 14 7.18 -17.78 -9.43
CA VAL A 14 5.72 -17.62 -9.52
C VAL A 14 5.31 -16.15 -9.43
N ILE A 15 5.89 -15.37 -8.51
CA ILE A 15 5.64 -13.92 -8.40
C ILE A 15 5.95 -13.24 -9.74
N PHE A 16 7.11 -13.51 -10.32
CA PHE A 16 7.51 -12.94 -11.60
C PHE A 16 6.56 -13.33 -12.74
N MET A 17 6.28 -14.63 -12.90
CA MET A 17 5.40 -15.13 -13.97
C MET A 17 3.99 -14.56 -13.87
N VAL A 18 3.40 -14.56 -12.67
CA VAL A 18 2.07 -13.96 -12.45
C VAL A 18 2.11 -12.46 -12.70
N SER A 19 3.17 -11.74 -12.31
CA SER A 19 3.30 -10.31 -12.58
C SER A 19 3.34 -10.00 -14.07
N VAL A 20 4.09 -10.80 -14.85
CA VAL A 20 4.14 -10.67 -16.32
C VAL A 20 2.77 -10.95 -16.92
N ILE A 21 2.16 -12.11 -16.62
CA ILE A 21 0.85 -12.49 -17.17
C ILE A 21 -0.22 -11.46 -16.81
N PHE A 22 -0.29 -11.04 -15.55
CA PHE A 22 -1.26 -10.06 -15.09
C PHE A 22 -1.06 -8.69 -15.74
N SER A 23 0.19 -8.27 -15.92
CA SER A 23 0.51 -7.02 -16.64
C SER A 23 0.07 -7.04 -18.10
N LEU A 24 0.17 -8.19 -18.77
CA LEU A 24 -0.34 -8.36 -20.14
C LEU A 24 -1.87 -8.34 -20.18
N ILE A 25 -2.54 -9.01 -19.24
CA ILE A 25 -4.01 -9.04 -19.16
C ILE A 25 -4.59 -7.64 -18.91
N ILE A 26 -4.03 -6.88 -17.98
CA ILE A 26 -4.52 -5.53 -17.68
C ILE A 26 -4.23 -4.58 -18.83
N GLY A 27 -2.99 -4.56 -19.34
CA GLY A 27 -2.64 -3.64 -20.42
C GLY A 27 -3.20 -4.02 -21.80
N SER A 28 -3.77 -5.22 -21.96
CA SER A 28 -4.61 -5.53 -23.12
C SER A 28 -6.03 -4.98 -22.99
N GLY A 29 -6.40 -4.41 -21.84
CA GLY A 29 -7.75 -3.92 -21.56
C GLY A 29 -8.77 -5.03 -21.26
N LEU A 30 -8.35 -6.25 -20.85
CA LEU A 30 -9.30 -7.35 -20.59
C LEU A 30 -10.32 -7.00 -19.50
N TYR A 31 -9.90 -6.23 -18.50
CA TYR A 31 -10.76 -5.74 -17.43
C TYR A 31 -11.43 -4.40 -17.74
N GLY A 32 -11.15 -3.79 -18.90
CA GLY A 32 -11.47 -2.39 -19.21
C GLY A 32 -10.52 -1.40 -18.52
N TYR A 33 -10.69 -0.12 -18.83
CA TYR A 33 -9.94 0.96 -18.18
C TYR A 33 -10.85 1.89 -17.38
N GLY A 34 -10.32 2.46 -16.29
CA GLY A 34 -11.10 3.35 -15.44
C GLY A 34 -11.09 4.81 -15.91
N SER A 35 -11.91 5.63 -15.27
CA SER A 35 -12.06 7.05 -15.59
C SER A 35 -10.77 7.87 -15.50
N ASP A 36 -9.90 7.59 -14.53
CA ASP A 36 -8.61 8.27 -14.39
C ASP A 36 -7.70 7.96 -15.61
N PHE A 37 -7.82 6.77 -16.21
CA PHE A 37 -7.11 6.44 -17.43
C PHE A 37 -7.49 7.38 -18.56
N TYR A 38 -8.78 7.46 -18.87
CA TYR A 38 -9.28 8.32 -19.95
C TYR A 38 -9.11 9.81 -19.64
N ALA A 39 -9.11 10.21 -18.37
CA ALA A 39 -8.93 11.61 -17.97
C ALA A 39 -7.51 12.13 -18.20
N ALA A 40 -6.48 11.29 -18.01
CA ALA A 40 -5.09 11.75 -18.13
C ALA A 40 -4.10 10.67 -18.61
N TYR A 41 -4.24 9.42 -18.17
CA TYR A 41 -3.21 8.41 -18.43
C TYR A 41 -3.21 7.81 -19.84
N TYR A 42 -4.28 8.01 -20.61
CA TYR A 42 -4.34 7.68 -22.03
C TYR A 42 -3.50 8.63 -22.90
N MET A 43 -3.15 9.82 -22.40
CA MET A 43 -2.31 10.74 -23.17
C MET A 43 -0.88 10.22 -23.27
N SER A 44 -0.29 10.29 -24.47
CA SER A 44 1.04 9.76 -24.73
C SER A 44 2.16 10.61 -24.12
N ASN A 45 3.03 9.98 -23.34
CA ASN A 45 4.31 10.52 -22.86
C ASN A 45 4.19 11.89 -22.15
N LEU A 46 3.25 12.01 -21.22
CA LEU A 46 3.05 13.22 -20.45
C LEU A 46 4.29 13.55 -19.60
N ASN A 47 4.81 14.76 -19.80
CA ASN A 47 5.88 15.34 -18.98
C ASN A 47 5.30 16.43 -18.07
N TRP A 48 4.38 16.01 -17.19
CA TRP A 48 3.68 16.90 -16.27
C TRP A 48 4.21 16.78 -14.85
N GLY A 49 3.77 17.70 -13.98
CA GLY A 49 4.12 17.67 -12.55
C GLY A 49 5.49 18.29 -12.21
N GLY A 50 5.70 18.38 -10.91
CA GLY A 50 6.94 18.84 -10.30
C GLY A 50 7.97 17.71 -10.18
N ILE A 51 9.07 18.00 -9.50
CA ILE A 51 10.21 17.07 -9.39
C ILE A 51 9.83 15.72 -8.74
N PHE A 52 8.82 15.71 -7.87
CA PHE A 52 8.41 14.54 -7.08
C PHE A 52 7.32 13.68 -7.74
N ASP A 53 6.83 14.05 -8.91
CA ASP A 53 5.73 13.31 -9.53
C ASP A 53 5.80 13.25 -11.07
N ARG A 54 6.79 13.94 -11.66
CA ARG A 54 7.12 13.92 -13.09
C ARG A 54 7.60 12.56 -13.59
N LEU A 55 8.50 11.90 -12.85
CA LEU A 55 8.98 10.58 -13.26
C LEU A 55 7.83 9.57 -13.28
N GLY A 56 6.93 9.66 -12.29
CA GLY A 56 5.69 8.90 -12.30
C GLY A 56 4.87 9.13 -13.56
N TRP A 57 4.63 10.39 -13.96
CA TRP A 57 3.89 10.70 -15.20
C TRP A 57 4.52 10.08 -16.42
N ILE A 58 5.82 10.27 -16.61
CA ILE A 58 6.58 9.72 -17.74
C ILE A 58 6.42 8.19 -17.80
N VAL A 59 6.56 7.50 -16.67
CA VAL A 59 6.45 6.03 -16.63
C VAL A 59 5.01 5.57 -16.89
N SER A 60 4.03 6.17 -16.21
CA SER A 60 2.61 5.77 -16.30
C SER A 60 1.98 6.00 -17.67
N THR A 61 2.47 7.00 -18.42
CA THR A 61 1.94 7.40 -19.73
C THR A 61 2.85 7.02 -20.89
N LEU A 62 3.88 6.21 -20.60
CA LEU A 62 4.85 5.77 -21.59
C LEU A 62 4.14 5.09 -22.75
N THR A 63 4.29 5.67 -23.95
CA THR A 63 3.63 5.20 -25.16
C THR A 63 4.64 5.13 -26.29
N ILE A 64 4.75 3.96 -26.93
CA ILE A 64 5.66 3.71 -28.07
C ILE A 64 4.81 3.14 -29.21
N ASN A 65 4.88 3.76 -30.39
CA ASN A 65 4.09 3.36 -31.57
C ASN A 65 2.60 3.19 -31.23
N GLU A 66 2.02 4.16 -30.53
CA GLU A 66 0.60 4.16 -30.08
C GLU A 66 0.24 3.07 -29.07
N PHE A 67 1.20 2.26 -28.62
CA PHE A 67 0.99 1.25 -27.59
C PHE A 67 1.30 1.81 -26.20
N HIS A 68 0.31 1.84 -25.31
CA HIS A 68 0.41 2.36 -23.94
C HIS A 68 1.14 1.39 -22.99
N ILE A 69 2.47 1.34 -23.12
CA ILE A 69 3.36 0.52 -22.30
C ILE A 69 3.26 0.85 -20.80
N GLY A 70 2.97 2.11 -20.45
CA GLY A 70 2.92 2.57 -19.07
C GLY A 70 1.97 1.76 -18.18
N VAL A 71 0.80 1.36 -18.69
CA VAL A 71 -0.17 0.52 -17.96
C VAL A 71 0.45 -0.82 -17.56
N HIS A 72 1.18 -1.46 -18.48
CA HIS A 72 1.86 -2.73 -18.22
C HIS A 72 2.95 -2.57 -17.15
N VAL A 73 3.73 -1.49 -17.23
CA VAL A 73 4.81 -1.21 -16.28
C VAL A 73 4.27 -0.98 -14.87
N VAL A 74 3.24 -0.13 -14.74
CA VAL A 74 2.57 0.13 -13.45
C VAL A 74 2.02 -1.17 -12.87
N THR A 75 1.33 -1.96 -13.70
CA THR A 75 0.74 -3.24 -13.27
C THR A 75 1.80 -4.24 -12.84
N PHE A 76 2.89 -4.35 -13.59
CA PHE A 76 3.99 -5.26 -13.28
C PHE A 76 4.64 -4.92 -11.93
N PHE A 77 4.99 -3.65 -11.70
CA PHE A 77 5.62 -3.22 -10.44
C PHE A 77 4.69 -3.36 -9.22
N LEU A 78 3.39 -3.12 -9.40
CA LEU A 78 2.44 -3.27 -8.31
C LEU A 78 2.17 -4.74 -7.97
N CYS A 79 2.02 -5.59 -8.99
CA CYS A 79 1.83 -7.03 -8.81
C CYS A 79 3.06 -7.67 -8.15
N ILE A 80 4.27 -7.35 -8.65
CA ILE A 80 5.51 -7.94 -8.12
C ILE A 80 5.73 -7.56 -6.65
N SER A 81 5.54 -6.29 -6.30
CA SER A 81 5.72 -5.78 -4.93
C SER A 81 4.67 -6.31 -3.96
N ALA A 82 3.41 -6.42 -4.37
CA ALA A 82 2.35 -7.06 -3.58
C ALA A 82 2.68 -8.54 -3.30
N GLY A 83 3.17 -9.27 -4.32
CA GLY A 83 3.61 -10.66 -4.16
C GLY A 83 4.73 -10.82 -3.15
N TYR A 84 5.75 -9.95 -3.19
CA TYR A 84 6.82 -9.92 -2.18
C TYR A 84 6.29 -9.61 -0.78
N LEU A 85 5.39 -8.63 -0.65
CA LEU A 85 4.81 -8.21 0.62
C LEU A 85 4.01 -9.33 1.30
N ILE A 86 3.11 -9.98 0.55
CA ILE A 86 2.28 -11.09 1.04
C ILE A 86 3.17 -12.26 1.45
N ARG A 87 4.15 -12.63 0.60
CA ARG A 87 5.07 -13.74 0.90
C ARG A 87 5.83 -13.50 2.20
N GLU A 88 6.38 -12.29 2.38
CA GLU A 88 7.16 -11.95 3.57
C GLU A 88 6.36 -12.13 4.85
N HIS A 89 5.09 -11.71 4.87
CA HIS A 89 4.22 -11.82 6.03
C HIS A 89 3.80 -13.27 6.33
N ILE A 90 3.49 -14.05 5.30
CA ILE A 90 3.17 -15.48 5.48
C ILE A 90 4.38 -16.25 6.00
N MET A 91 5.59 -15.93 5.51
CA MET A 91 6.84 -16.52 6.01
C MET A 91 7.13 -16.10 7.45
N PHE A 92 6.94 -14.82 7.79
CA PHE A 92 7.10 -14.32 9.15
C PHE A 92 6.21 -15.05 10.16
N LYS A 93 5.01 -15.49 9.73
CA LYS A 93 4.09 -16.28 10.53
C LYS A 93 4.35 -17.78 10.56
N GLU A 94 5.36 -18.26 9.83
CA GLU A 94 5.68 -19.68 9.69
C GLU A 94 4.48 -20.53 9.21
N THR A 95 3.59 -19.92 8.41
CA THR A 95 2.39 -20.58 7.85
C THR A 95 2.53 -20.82 6.34
N TYR A 96 3.75 -20.67 5.83
CA TYR A 96 4.02 -20.72 4.40
C TYR A 96 3.78 -22.11 3.81
N SER A 97 2.86 -22.16 2.85
CA SER A 97 2.81 -23.17 1.80
C SER A 97 2.68 -22.47 0.45
N LEU A 98 3.23 -23.06 -0.60
CA LEU A 98 3.18 -22.44 -1.94
C LEU A 98 1.73 -22.25 -2.39
N ILE A 99 0.90 -23.27 -2.22
CA ILE A 99 -0.52 -23.25 -2.62
C ILE A 99 -1.27 -22.13 -1.89
N PHE A 100 -1.07 -22.04 -0.56
CA PHE A 100 -1.67 -20.97 0.24
C PHE A 100 -1.20 -19.59 -0.22
N PHE A 101 0.10 -19.40 -0.43
CA PHE A 101 0.64 -18.16 -0.95
C PHE A 101 0.04 -17.79 -2.31
N VAL A 102 0.00 -18.71 -3.27
CA VAL A 102 -0.53 -18.47 -4.61
C VAL A 102 -2.01 -18.11 -4.56
N LEU A 103 -2.80 -18.82 -3.75
CA LEU A 103 -4.22 -18.50 -3.55
C LEU A 103 -4.39 -17.05 -3.09
N ILE A 104 -3.74 -16.67 -1.98
CA ILE A 104 -3.85 -15.32 -1.42
C ILE A 104 -3.33 -14.26 -2.39
N TYR A 105 -2.21 -14.53 -3.05
CA TYR A 105 -1.62 -13.60 -4.01
C TYR A 105 -2.55 -13.35 -5.20
N LEU A 106 -3.08 -14.41 -5.82
CA LEU A 106 -4.03 -14.27 -6.93
C LEU A 106 -5.31 -13.58 -6.48
N THR A 107 -5.82 -13.89 -5.29
CA THR A 107 -7.02 -13.20 -4.77
C THR A 107 -6.74 -11.71 -4.56
N ALA A 108 -5.60 -11.37 -3.96
CA ALA A 108 -5.22 -10.00 -3.62
C ALA A 108 -5.03 -9.09 -4.83
N ILE A 109 -4.39 -9.57 -5.91
CA ILE A 109 -4.17 -8.74 -7.12
C ILE A 109 -5.46 -8.40 -7.86
N HIS A 110 -6.53 -9.17 -7.62
CA HIS A 110 -7.88 -8.91 -8.14
C HIS A 110 -8.76 -8.09 -7.17
N THR A 111 -8.21 -7.59 -6.07
CA THR A 111 -8.95 -6.70 -5.16
C THR A 111 -8.81 -5.24 -5.56
N TRP A 112 -9.79 -4.44 -5.16
CA TRP A 112 -9.86 -3.01 -5.49
C TRP A 112 -8.58 -2.19 -5.23
N PRO A 113 -7.77 -2.41 -4.18
CA PRO A 113 -6.54 -1.65 -3.98
C PRO A 113 -5.49 -1.84 -5.08
N ILE A 114 -5.50 -3.00 -5.75
CA ILE A 114 -4.59 -3.30 -6.84
C ILE A 114 -5.26 -2.95 -8.17
N ILE A 115 -6.43 -3.55 -8.46
CA ILE A 115 -7.09 -3.43 -9.77
C ILE A 115 -7.40 -1.98 -10.15
N MET A 116 -7.76 -1.12 -9.19
CA MET A 116 -8.04 0.29 -9.45
C MET A 116 -6.80 1.05 -9.87
N SER A 117 -5.66 0.73 -9.26
CA SER A 117 -4.41 1.40 -9.61
C SER A 117 -3.84 0.88 -10.93
N THR A 118 -4.03 -0.40 -11.24
CA THR A 118 -3.52 -1.01 -12.47
C THR A 118 -4.34 -0.61 -13.70
N SER A 119 -5.67 -0.71 -13.61
CA SER A 119 -6.59 -0.39 -14.72
C SER A 119 -6.74 1.12 -14.98
N ASN A 120 -6.19 1.96 -14.11
CA ASN A 120 -6.07 3.40 -14.34
C ASN A 120 -4.63 3.85 -14.65
N ALA A 121 -3.66 2.92 -14.73
CA ALA A 121 -2.23 3.22 -14.81
C ALA A 121 -1.74 4.27 -13.80
N MET A 122 -2.31 4.26 -12.58
CA MET A 122 -2.07 5.35 -11.64
C MET A 122 -0.61 5.37 -11.19
N ARG A 123 -0.01 6.57 -11.23
CA ARG A 123 1.31 6.88 -10.62
C ARG A 123 1.36 6.52 -9.15
N GLN A 124 0.22 6.67 -8.48
CA GLN A 124 0.03 6.25 -7.12
C GLN A 124 0.34 4.76 -6.93
N GLY A 125 0.04 3.90 -7.90
CA GLY A 125 0.42 2.49 -7.91
C GLY A 125 1.92 2.25 -7.91
N LEU A 126 2.68 3.05 -8.66
CA LEU A 126 4.15 2.97 -8.63
C LEU A 126 4.69 3.38 -7.25
N ALA A 127 4.17 4.46 -6.67
CA ALA A 127 4.55 4.87 -5.31
C ALA A 127 4.17 3.80 -4.27
N MET A 128 2.99 3.19 -4.39
CA MET A 128 2.55 2.05 -3.57
C MET A 128 3.50 0.86 -3.70
N SER A 129 3.93 0.56 -4.93
CA SER A 129 4.83 -0.56 -5.21
C SER A 129 6.15 -0.42 -4.47
N PHE A 130 6.75 0.76 -4.53
CA PHE A 130 8.00 1.03 -3.84
C PHE A 130 7.80 1.16 -2.33
N ALA A 131 6.67 1.69 -1.85
CA ALA A 131 6.33 1.64 -0.43
C ALA A 131 6.22 0.20 0.09
N PHE A 132 5.60 -0.72 -0.67
CA PHE A 132 5.52 -2.13 -0.32
C PHE A 132 6.91 -2.79 -0.25
N MET A 133 7.79 -2.49 -1.21
CA MET A 133 9.16 -2.99 -1.18
C MET A 133 9.99 -2.40 -0.02
N ALA A 134 9.74 -1.14 0.33
CA ALA A 134 10.34 -0.51 1.51
C ALA A 134 9.87 -1.20 2.80
N LEU A 135 8.57 -1.50 2.90
CA LEU A 135 7.99 -2.23 4.03
C LEU A 135 8.57 -3.66 4.18
N VAL A 136 8.75 -4.39 3.08
CA VAL A 136 9.42 -5.71 3.05
C VAL A 136 10.89 -5.60 3.47
N SER A 137 11.59 -4.56 3.01
CA SER A 137 12.99 -4.35 3.36
C SER A 137 13.15 -3.96 4.84
N GLY A 138 12.22 -3.13 5.33
CA GLY A 138 12.15 -2.68 6.71
C GLY A 138 11.87 -3.82 7.68
N SER A 139 10.97 -4.75 7.35
CA SER A 139 10.70 -5.94 8.16
C SER A 139 11.92 -6.86 8.27
N ARG A 140 12.78 -6.88 7.24
CA ARG A 140 14.07 -7.59 7.23
C ARG A 140 15.21 -6.82 7.89
N LYS A 141 14.94 -5.66 8.50
CA LYS A 141 15.93 -4.76 9.11
C LYS A 141 17.02 -4.26 8.13
N ASN A 142 16.71 -4.20 6.83
CA ASN A 142 17.61 -3.65 5.82
C ASN A 142 17.30 -2.17 5.57
N LEU A 143 17.96 -1.29 6.32
CA LEU A 143 17.74 0.17 6.23
C LEU A 143 18.10 0.73 4.85
N TYR A 144 19.21 0.30 4.25
CA TYR A 144 19.65 0.83 2.96
C TYR A 144 18.64 0.56 1.85
N ALA A 145 18.13 -0.68 1.77
CA ALA A 145 17.07 -1.02 0.82
C ALA A 145 15.76 -0.28 1.13
N THR A 146 15.43 -0.08 2.42
CA THR A 146 14.25 0.70 2.83
C THR A 146 14.35 2.15 2.34
N ILE A 147 15.48 2.83 2.58
CA ILE A 147 15.72 4.20 2.12
C ILE A 147 15.69 4.28 0.60
N PHE A 148 16.33 3.33 -0.10
CA PHE A 148 16.34 3.29 -1.56
C PHE A 148 14.91 3.21 -2.13
N PHE A 149 14.09 2.29 -1.65
CA PHE A 149 12.72 2.15 -2.14
C PHE A 149 11.83 3.34 -1.73
N CYS A 150 11.95 3.85 -0.50
CA CYS A 150 11.24 5.07 -0.12
C CYS A 150 11.63 6.24 -1.04
N PHE A 151 12.92 6.40 -1.36
CA PHE A 151 13.41 7.44 -2.26
C PHE A 151 12.83 7.28 -3.66
N LEU A 152 12.78 6.06 -4.22
CA LEU A 152 12.10 5.84 -5.51
C LEU A 152 10.62 6.22 -5.43
N ALA A 153 9.92 5.91 -4.33
CA ALA A 153 8.52 6.27 -4.16
C ALA A 153 8.29 7.79 -4.24
N THR A 154 9.22 8.61 -3.72
CA THR A 154 9.08 10.08 -3.73
C THR A 154 9.13 10.72 -5.11
N PHE A 155 9.67 10.04 -6.13
CA PHE A 155 9.67 10.54 -7.51
C PHE A 155 8.50 10.02 -8.35
N MET A 156 7.79 9.00 -7.86
CA MET A 156 6.64 8.43 -8.55
C MET A 156 5.37 9.24 -8.29
N HIS A 157 5.15 9.70 -7.06
CA HIS A 157 3.93 10.41 -6.71
C HIS A 157 4.11 11.26 -5.45
N LYS A 158 3.31 12.32 -5.30
CA LYS A 158 3.32 13.20 -4.12
C LYS A 158 3.12 12.46 -2.78
N THR A 159 2.35 11.37 -2.77
CA THR A 159 2.18 10.52 -1.58
C THR A 159 3.43 9.73 -1.21
N GLY A 160 4.41 9.60 -2.12
CA GLY A 160 5.69 8.96 -1.84
C GLY A 160 6.49 9.68 -0.75
N ILE A 161 6.46 11.02 -0.73
CA ILE A 161 7.09 11.83 0.33
C ILE A 161 6.50 11.48 1.71
N PHE A 162 5.18 11.35 1.75
CA PHE A 162 4.45 10.99 2.94
C PHE A 162 4.82 9.58 3.43
N PHE A 163 4.88 8.58 2.55
CA PHE A 163 5.34 7.24 2.92
C PHE A 163 6.81 7.20 3.32
N PHE A 164 7.68 7.96 2.63
CA PHE A 164 9.08 8.09 3.01
C PHE A 164 9.19 8.55 4.47
N ALA A 165 8.51 9.65 4.81
CA ALA A 165 8.57 10.22 6.15
C ALA A 165 8.10 9.21 7.21
N ILE A 166 6.93 8.59 7.01
CA ILE A 166 6.37 7.65 8.00
C ILE A 166 7.22 6.38 8.13
N ILE A 167 7.62 5.75 7.02
CA ILE A 167 8.35 4.47 7.07
C ILE A 167 9.73 4.66 7.69
N ILE A 168 10.47 5.71 7.30
CA ILE A 168 11.79 6.00 7.88
C ILE A 168 11.66 6.40 9.34
N PHE A 169 10.72 7.27 9.69
CA PHE A 169 10.46 7.64 11.08
C PHE A 169 10.15 6.42 11.95
N SER A 170 9.32 5.51 11.45
CA SER A 170 8.98 4.25 12.14
C SER A 170 10.19 3.36 12.34
N TYR A 171 11.06 3.26 11.34
CA TYR A 171 12.29 2.50 11.48
C TYR A 171 13.20 3.06 12.58
N VAL A 172 13.38 4.39 12.59
CA VAL A 172 14.17 5.10 13.60
C VAL A 172 13.56 4.88 14.99
N MET A 173 12.27 5.11 15.16
CA MET A 173 11.58 4.95 16.45
C MET A 173 11.63 3.51 16.98
N ASN A 174 11.47 2.52 16.10
CA ASN A 174 11.58 1.11 16.49
C ASN A 174 12.97 0.77 17.03
N ASN A 175 14.03 1.36 16.47
CA ASN A 175 15.39 1.16 16.95
C ASN A 175 15.68 1.94 18.24
N LEU A 176 15.25 3.20 18.34
CA LEU A 176 15.44 4.03 19.54
C LEU A 176 14.78 3.39 20.78
N LEU A 177 13.59 2.82 20.60
CA LEU A 177 12.83 2.21 21.68
C LEU A 177 13.10 0.71 21.85
N ALA A 178 14.06 0.12 21.12
CA ALA A 178 14.25 -1.34 21.10
C ALA A 178 14.34 -1.98 22.50
N ASN A 179 15.08 -1.33 23.40
CA ASN A 179 15.35 -1.79 24.77
C ASN A 179 14.37 -1.23 25.83
N SER A 180 13.38 -0.43 25.41
CA SER A 180 12.41 0.14 26.34
C SER A 180 11.36 -0.88 26.76
N SER A 181 10.80 -0.71 27.97
CA SER A 181 9.68 -1.51 28.45
C SER A 181 8.45 -1.36 27.54
N ILE A 182 7.56 -2.36 27.54
CA ILE A 182 6.33 -2.33 26.73
C ILE A 182 5.48 -1.10 27.07
N PHE A 183 5.32 -0.81 28.37
CA PHE A 183 4.57 0.35 28.83
C PHE A 183 5.17 1.65 28.30
N THR A 184 6.50 1.81 28.40
CA THR A 184 7.22 2.97 27.86
C THR A 184 7.02 3.09 26.34
N LYS A 185 7.10 1.98 25.59
CA LYS A 185 6.86 1.97 24.13
C LYS A 185 5.46 2.47 23.80
N VAL A 186 4.44 1.97 24.49
CA VAL A 186 3.04 2.37 24.26
C VAL A 186 2.87 3.87 24.52
N VAL A 187 3.30 4.35 25.69
CA VAL A 187 3.16 5.75 26.08
C VAL A 187 3.91 6.66 25.10
N VAL A 188 5.18 6.39 24.83
CA VAL A 188 6.00 7.23 23.94
C VAL A 188 5.45 7.25 22.52
N ASN A 189 5.16 6.09 21.91
CA ASN A 189 4.62 6.05 20.55
C ASN A 189 3.24 6.73 20.48
N SER A 190 2.39 6.62 21.52
CA SER A 190 1.09 7.30 21.55
C SER A 190 1.21 8.82 21.63
N LEU A 191 2.11 9.34 22.47
CA LEU A 191 2.37 10.78 22.57
C LEU A 191 2.93 11.33 21.25
N ILE A 192 3.87 10.61 20.64
CA ILE A 192 4.41 10.96 19.33
C ILE A 192 3.32 10.91 18.26
N GLY A 193 2.45 9.90 18.28
CA GLY A 193 1.33 9.79 17.35
C GLY A 193 0.40 11.00 17.43
N VAL A 194 0.02 11.41 18.64
CA VAL A 194 -0.81 12.62 18.85
C VAL A 194 -0.08 13.87 18.36
N LEU A 195 1.21 14.03 18.64
CA LEU A 195 2.01 15.15 18.14
C LEU A 195 2.07 15.17 16.61
N LEU A 196 2.29 14.01 15.98
CA LEU A 196 2.31 13.88 14.52
C LEU A 196 0.96 14.23 13.89
N PHE A 197 -0.15 13.83 14.53
CA PHE A 197 -1.49 14.22 14.09
C PHE A 197 -1.72 15.74 14.18
N ILE A 198 -1.36 16.37 15.31
CA ILE A 198 -1.49 17.82 15.48
C ILE A 198 -0.63 18.54 14.43
N PHE A 199 0.62 18.12 14.26
CA PHE A 199 1.54 18.69 13.28
C PHE A 199 1.01 18.53 11.85
N SER A 200 0.53 17.34 11.46
CA SER A 200 -0.01 17.11 10.13
C SER A 200 -1.28 17.91 9.87
N TYR A 201 -2.15 18.06 10.88
CA TYR A 201 -3.36 18.88 10.75
C TYR A 201 -3.03 20.35 10.45
N PHE A 202 -2.12 20.95 11.21
CA PHE A 202 -1.72 22.35 10.97
C PHE A 202 -0.94 22.51 9.67
N PHE A 203 -0.04 21.58 9.36
CA PHE A 203 0.73 21.61 8.11
C PHE A 203 -0.17 21.53 6.88
N LEU A 204 -1.13 20.60 6.88
CA LEU A 204 -2.09 20.47 5.79
C LEU A 204 -2.97 21.71 5.68
N LYS A 205 -3.44 22.29 6.79
CA LYS A 205 -4.25 23.51 6.78
C LYS A 205 -3.56 24.66 6.05
N VAL A 206 -2.26 24.84 6.28
CA VAL A 206 -1.44 25.85 5.59
C VAL A 206 -1.36 25.57 4.08
N ILE A 207 -1.24 24.30 3.68
CA ILE A 207 -1.17 23.91 2.26
C ILE A 207 -2.54 24.01 1.58
N THR A 208 -3.62 23.57 2.20
CA THR A 208 -4.97 23.57 1.58
C THR A 208 -5.54 24.95 1.39
N LEU A 209 -5.10 25.95 2.17
CA LEU A 209 -5.43 27.36 1.93
C LEU A 209 -4.89 27.87 0.57
N SER A 210 -4.01 27.11 -0.10
CA SER A 210 -3.28 27.55 -1.29
C SER A 210 -3.69 26.91 -2.63
N GLY A 211 -4.72 26.06 -2.69
CA GLY A 211 -5.13 25.48 -3.98
C GLY A 211 -6.47 24.74 -4.01
N ASP A 212 -7.21 24.95 -5.10
CA ASP A 212 -8.44 24.23 -5.46
C ASP A 212 -8.10 22.94 -6.22
N ASP A 213 -7.93 21.82 -5.51
CA ASP A 213 -7.80 20.50 -6.14
C ASP A 213 -9.21 20.00 -6.56
N VAL A 214 -9.42 19.78 -7.87
CA VAL A 214 -10.67 19.23 -8.42
C VAL A 214 -10.86 17.78 -7.94
N SER A 215 -12.01 17.50 -7.35
CA SER A 215 -12.33 16.18 -6.81
C SER A 215 -12.73 15.19 -7.91
N SER A 216 -12.01 14.08 -8.08
CA SER A 216 -12.50 12.89 -8.78
C SER A 216 -12.78 11.76 -7.78
N ARG A 217 -14.03 11.29 -7.72
CA ARG A 217 -14.36 10.07 -6.97
C ARG A 217 -13.93 8.87 -7.79
N ILE A 218 -13.04 8.07 -7.20
CA ILE A 218 -12.49 6.86 -7.83
C ILE A 218 -13.23 5.62 -7.38
N ILE A 219 -13.76 5.66 -6.17
CA ILE A 219 -14.41 4.53 -5.54
C ILE A 219 -15.92 4.75 -5.62
N GLY A 220 -16.67 3.73 -6.06
CA GLY A 220 -18.13 3.78 -6.16
C GLY A 220 -18.86 3.97 -4.82
N GLY A 221 -18.16 3.81 -3.69
CA GLY A 221 -18.69 3.99 -2.33
C GLY A 221 -17.85 4.93 -1.46
N ASP A 222 -18.42 5.37 -0.34
CA ASP A 222 -17.71 6.16 0.68
C ASP A 222 -17.09 5.24 1.72
N PHE A 223 -15.77 5.06 1.66
CA PHE A 223 -15.00 4.20 2.57
C PHE A 223 -14.30 4.98 3.69
N ARG A 224 -14.52 6.30 3.79
CA ARG A 224 -13.83 7.15 4.76
C ARG A 224 -14.04 6.66 6.19
N ALA A 225 -15.28 6.42 6.59
CA ALA A 225 -15.62 5.94 7.92
C ALA A 225 -14.98 4.57 8.23
N VAL A 226 -14.91 3.68 7.24
CA VAL A 226 -14.31 2.35 7.38
C VAL A 226 -12.80 2.47 7.64
N PHE A 227 -12.10 3.34 6.91
CA PHE A 227 -10.67 3.55 7.13
C PHE A 227 -10.37 4.21 8.49
N ILE A 228 -11.22 5.13 8.97
CA ILE A 228 -11.10 5.68 10.32
C ILE A 228 -11.25 4.57 11.35
N PHE A 229 -12.27 3.72 11.18
CA PHE A 229 -12.52 2.60 12.06
C PHE A 229 -11.33 1.63 12.12
N ILE A 230 -10.78 1.25 10.95
CA ILE A 230 -9.56 0.43 10.88
C ILE A 230 -8.40 1.07 11.65
N GLY A 231 -8.14 2.36 11.40
CA GLY A 231 -7.07 3.10 12.06
C GLY A 231 -7.25 3.18 13.58
N PHE A 232 -8.46 3.49 14.03
CA PHE A 232 -8.82 3.58 15.45
C PHE A 232 -8.69 2.24 16.18
N VAL A 233 -9.20 1.16 15.58
CA VAL A 233 -9.05 -0.20 16.12
C VAL A 233 -7.57 -0.58 16.19
N TYR A 234 -6.79 -0.24 15.16
CA TYR A 234 -5.34 -0.53 15.14
C TYR A 234 -4.58 0.20 16.26
N ILE A 235 -4.88 1.48 16.49
CA ILE A 235 -4.31 2.26 17.61
C ILE A 235 -4.70 1.63 18.95
N SER A 236 -5.98 1.32 19.12
CA SER A 236 -6.52 0.74 20.36
C SER A 236 -5.86 -0.60 20.69
N LEU A 237 -5.70 -1.47 19.71
CA LEU A 237 -5.05 -2.77 19.89
C LEU A 237 -3.56 -2.64 20.24
N ALA A 238 -2.86 -1.59 19.80
CA ALA A 238 -1.46 -1.39 20.13
C ALA A 238 -1.20 -1.18 21.64
N PHE A 239 -2.21 -0.73 22.41
CA PHE A 239 -2.11 -0.64 23.87
C PHE A 239 -2.06 -2.03 24.55
N PHE A 240 -2.70 -3.02 23.95
CA PHE A 240 -2.81 -4.37 24.51
C PHE A 240 -1.78 -5.35 23.93
N TYR A 241 -1.40 -5.16 22.66
CA TYR A 241 -0.57 -6.12 21.92
C TYR A 241 0.81 -5.57 21.58
N LYS A 242 1.81 -5.95 22.39
CA LYS A 242 3.23 -5.55 22.21
C LYS A 242 3.79 -5.79 20.81
N ASN A 243 3.30 -6.82 20.11
CA ASN A 243 3.80 -7.21 18.79
C ASN A 243 3.54 -6.14 17.72
N LEU A 244 2.54 -5.27 17.91
CA LEU A 244 2.26 -4.16 17.00
C LEU A 244 3.28 -3.02 17.11
N LEU A 245 4.01 -2.91 18.23
CA LEU A 245 4.97 -1.84 18.45
C LEU A 245 6.44 -2.28 18.35
N ASN A 246 6.70 -3.55 18.04
CA ASN A 246 8.05 -4.14 18.03
C ASN A 246 8.65 -4.33 16.63
N ASN A 247 7.94 -3.94 15.58
CA ASN A 247 8.39 -4.07 14.20
C ASN A 247 8.13 -2.74 13.47
N SER A 248 9.13 -2.28 12.70
CA SER A 248 9.05 -1.07 11.87
C SER A 248 7.86 -1.12 10.89
N PHE A 249 7.51 -2.30 10.38
CA PHE A 249 6.33 -2.49 9.53
C PHE A 249 5.04 -2.09 10.27
N ASN A 250 4.78 -2.70 11.43
CA ASN A 250 3.57 -2.44 12.21
C ASN A 250 3.54 -1.01 12.76
N LEU A 251 4.71 -0.48 13.12
CA LEU A 251 4.85 0.86 13.64
C LEU A 251 4.59 1.92 12.56
N SER A 252 4.91 1.64 11.30
CA SER A 252 4.53 2.50 10.17
C SER A 252 3.02 2.62 9.99
N LEU A 253 2.30 1.52 10.14
CA LEU A 253 0.83 1.53 10.13
C LEU A 253 0.25 2.25 11.35
N TYR A 254 0.89 2.09 12.51
CA TYR A 254 0.50 2.77 13.73
C TYR A 254 0.58 4.29 13.57
N TYR A 255 1.72 4.81 13.10
CA TYR A 255 1.87 6.24 12.86
C TYR A 255 0.99 6.74 11.70
N PHE A 256 0.81 5.94 10.64
CA PHE A 256 -0.16 6.26 9.60
C PHE A 256 -1.58 6.42 10.14
N SER A 257 -2.03 5.55 11.07
CA SER A 257 -3.35 5.67 11.72
C SER A 257 -3.55 6.99 12.44
N PHE A 258 -2.49 7.60 13.01
CA PHE A 258 -2.58 8.92 13.63
C PHE A 258 -2.58 10.03 12.60
N VAL A 259 -1.75 9.94 11.57
CA VAL A 259 -1.53 11.04 10.64
C VAL A 259 -2.64 11.15 9.59
N ALA A 260 -3.15 10.03 9.08
CA ALA A 260 -4.11 10.01 7.97
C ALA A 260 -5.42 10.78 8.27
N PRO A 261 -6.04 10.71 9.47
CA PRO A 261 -7.24 11.48 9.79
C PRO A 261 -7.10 13.00 9.62
N ALA A 262 -5.88 13.55 9.68
CA ALA A 262 -5.65 14.98 9.45
C ALA A 262 -6.00 15.42 8.01
N PHE A 263 -5.89 14.53 7.02
CA PHE A 263 -6.35 14.79 5.65
C PHE A 263 -7.87 14.98 5.62
N LEU A 264 -8.59 14.07 6.26
CA LEU A 264 -10.05 14.11 6.32
C LEU A 264 -10.55 15.39 7.01
N MET A 265 -9.92 15.78 8.13
CA MET A 265 -10.31 17.00 8.87
C MET A 265 -10.02 18.30 8.13
N ASN A 266 -9.11 18.29 7.14
CA ASN A 266 -8.85 19.42 6.25
C ASN A 266 -9.66 19.34 4.94
N GLY A 267 -10.69 18.48 4.86
CA GLY A 267 -11.55 18.37 3.68
C GLY A 267 -10.94 17.56 2.52
N LEU A 268 -9.74 17.00 2.68
CA LEU A 268 -9.03 16.19 1.68
C LEU A 268 -9.57 14.75 1.63
N ASN A 269 -10.87 14.64 1.39
CA ASN A 269 -11.64 13.40 1.44
C ASN A 269 -11.11 12.33 0.49
N TRP A 270 -10.88 12.73 -0.76
CA TRP A 270 -10.43 11.84 -1.82
C TRP A 270 -9.00 11.33 -1.53
N GLN A 271 -8.10 12.22 -1.11
CA GLN A 271 -6.72 11.86 -0.77
C GLN A 271 -6.69 10.88 0.41
N TYR A 272 -7.55 11.11 1.40
CA TYR A 272 -7.69 10.20 2.54
C TYR A 272 -8.12 8.79 2.10
N GLU A 273 -9.15 8.66 1.26
CA GLU A 273 -9.58 7.35 0.77
C GLU A 273 -8.50 6.64 -0.05
N ARG A 274 -7.81 7.38 -0.92
CA ARG A 274 -6.70 6.86 -1.72
C ARG A 274 -5.53 6.40 -0.85
N LEU A 275 -5.20 7.13 0.22
CA LEU A 275 -4.20 6.71 1.20
C LEU A 275 -4.66 5.46 1.97
N GLY A 276 -5.92 5.39 2.37
CA GLY A 276 -6.51 4.21 3.02
C GLY A 276 -6.42 2.96 2.13
N MET A 277 -6.74 3.11 0.85
CA MET A 277 -6.63 2.05 -0.16
C MET A 277 -5.19 1.50 -0.24
N MET A 278 -4.18 2.38 -0.30
CA MET A 278 -2.77 1.96 -0.37
C MET A 278 -2.32 1.16 0.87
N MET A 279 -2.88 1.46 2.04
CA MET A 279 -2.49 0.84 3.29
C MET A 279 -3.36 -0.35 3.70
N LEU A 280 -4.43 -0.64 2.97
CA LEU A 280 -5.38 -1.70 3.33
C LEU A 280 -4.74 -3.09 3.36
N ILE A 281 -3.97 -3.46 2.33
CA ILE A 281 -3.25 -4.74 2.30
C ILE A 281 -2.24 -4.84 3.47
N PRO A 282 -1.38 -3.82 3.71
CA PRO A 282 -0.56 -3.79 4.91
C PRO A 282 -1.32 -3.97 6.23
N TYR A 283 -2.47 -3.31 6.40
CA TYR A 283 -3.31 -3.47 7.60
C TYR A 283 -3.82 -4.91 7.75
N ILE A 284 -4.35 -5.51 6.68
CA ILE A 284 -4.83 -6.89 6.70
C ILE A 284 -3.71 -7.82 7.18
N LEU A 285 -2.50 -7.68 6.62
CA LEU A 285 -1.35 -8.50 7.00
C LEU A 285 -0.90 -8.25 8.44
N SER A 286 -0.92 -7.00 8.90
CA SER A 286 -0.53 -6.63 10.27
C SER A 286 -1.49 -7.16 11.33
N PHE A 287 -2.81 -7.05 11.14
CA PHE A 287 -3.78 -7.60 12.09
C PHE A 287 -3.60 -9.11 12.29
N GLY A 288 -3.22 -9.82 11.23
CA GLY A 288 -2.88 -11.23 11.31
C GLY A 288 -1.72 -11.54 12.28
N ILE A 289 -0.89 -10.55 12.64
CA ILE A 289 0.17 -10.70 13.65
C ILE A 289 -0.37 -11.04 15.03
N LEU A 290 -1.61 -10.68 15.33
CA LEU A 290 -2.26 -10.96 16.61
C LEU A 290 -2.75 -12.41 16.73
N LEU A 291 -2.90 -13.10 15.60
CA LEU A 291 -3.48 -14.44 15.55
C LEU A 291 -2.42 -15.54 15.68
N ASN A 292 -2.87 -16.69 16.19
CA ASN A 292 -2.11 -17.95 16.14
C ASN A 292 -2.04 -18.46 14.68
N ARG A 293 -1.26 -19.52 14.44
CA ARG A 293 -0.97 -19.99 13.07
C ARG A 293 -2.21 -20.48 12.31
N SER A 294 -3.06 -21.27 12.96
CA SER A 294 -4.27 -21.80 12.33
C SER A 294 -5.29 -20.69 12.04
N SER A 295 -5.57 -19.82 13.01
CA SER A 295 -6.50 -18.71 12.81
C SER A 295 -5.96 -17.68 11.83
N TYR A 296 -4.63 -17.49 11.72
CA TYR A 296 -4.02 -16.61 10.73
C TYR A 296 -4.36 -17.03 9.29
N GLN A 297 -4.26 -18.33 8.97
CA GLN A 297 -4.58 -18.83 7.62
C GLN A 297 -6.05 -18.60 7.28
N ILE A 298 -6.95 -18.94 8.21
CA ILE A 298 -8.40 -18.73 8.05
C ILE A 298 -8.71 -17.24 7.85
N TYR A 299 -8.15 -16.39 8.70
CA TYR A 299 -8.34 -14.93 8.66
C TYR A 299 -7.87 -14.32 7.33
N ILE A 300 -6.67 -14.69 6.85
CA ILE A 300 -6.14 -14.13 5.60
C ILE A 300 -7.01 -14.58 4.41
N ILE A 301 -7.40 -15.85 4.35
CA ILE A 301 -8.33 -16.33 3.31
C ILE A 301 -9.64 -15.55 3.38
N SER A 302 -10.31 -15.57 4.53
CA SER A 302 -11.63 -14.94 4.68
C SER A 302 -11.58 -13.45 4.34
N THR A 303 -10.53 -12.74 4.76
CA THR A 303 -10.43 -11.28 4.56
C THR A 303 -10.13 -10.92 3.12
N PHE A 304 -9.23 -11.62 2.42
CA PHE A 304 -8.98 -11.34 1.00
C PHE A 304 -10.14 -11.77 0.11
N PHE A 305 -10.82 -12.88 0.41
CA PHE A 305 -12.05 -13.26 -0.29
C PHE A 305 -13.19 -12.27 -0.03
N ALA A 306 -13.37 -11.80 1.21
CA ALA A 306 -14.34 -10.75 1.51
C ALA A 306 -14.00 -9.44 0.78
N LEU A 307 -12.72 -9.07 0.71
CA LEU A 307 -12.26 -7.89 -0.02
C LEU A 307 -12.50 -8.02 -1.54
N LEU A 308 -12.29 -9.22 -2.09
CA LEU A 308 -12.61 -9.51 -3.49
C LEU A 308 -14.11 -9.43 -3.75
N PHE A 309 -14.92 -10.01 -2.87
CA PHE A 309 -16.38 -9.91 -2.95
C PHE A 309 -16.86 -8.46 -2.88
N LEU A 310 -16.31 -7.65 -1.96
CA LEU A 310 -16.60 -6.22 -1.88
C LEU A 310 -16.19 -5.48 -3.16
N THR A 311 -15.09 -5.89 -3.80
CA THR A 311 -14.64 -5.31 -5.08
C THR A 311 -15.71 -5.51 -6.17
N PHE A 312 -16.30 -6.70 -6.26
CA PHE A 312 -17.43 -6.96 -7.16
C PHE A 312 -18.70 -6.22 -6.73
N PHE A 313 -19.06 -6.29 -5.45
CA PHE A 313 -20.31 -5.73 -4.93
C PHE A 313 -20.39 -4.20 -5.09
N THR A 314 -19.28 -3.51 -4.91
CA THR A 314 -19.18 -2.05 -5.11
C THR A 314 -19.10 -1.63 -6.57
N GLY A 315 -19.19 -2.58 -7.51
CA GLY A 315 -19.24 -2.29 -8.95
C GLY A 315 -17.91 -1.81 -9.53
N MET A 316 -16.77 -2.05 -8.87
CA MET A 316 -15.47 -1.55 -9.35
C MET A 316 -15.13 -2.06 -10.75
N TYR A 317 -15.38 -3.34 -11.02
CA TYR A 317 -15.20 -3.89 -12.36
C TYR A 317 -16.20 -3.36 -13.39
N ALA A 318 -17.41 -2.98 -12.95
CA ALA A 318 -18.42 -2.39 -13.83
C ALA A 318 -18.15 -0.91 -14.12
N SER A 319 -17.22 -0.28 -13.38
CA SER A 319 -16.79 1.11 -13.61
C SER A 319 -15.71 1.25 -14.68
N PHE A 320 -15.23 0.13 -15.22
CA PHE A 320 -14.25 0.11 -16.29
C PHE A 320 -14.96 0.04 -17.64
N GLU A 321 -14.51 0.88 -18.58
CA GLU A 321 -15.02 0.98 -19.95
C GLU A 321 -14.22 0.14 -20.94
#